data_AF-A0A847M1M1-F1
#
_entry.id   AF-A0A847M1M1-F1
#
_cell.length_a   1.000
_cell.length_b   1.000
_cell.length_c   1.000
_cell.angle_alpha   90.00
_cell.angle_beta   90.00
_cell.angle_gamma   90.00
#
_symmetry.space_group_name_H-M   'P 1'
#
loop_
_entity.id
_entity.type
_entity.pdbx_description
1 polymer ?
#
loop_
_entity_poly.entity_id
_entity_poly.type
_entity_poly.pdbx_seq_one_letter_code
_entity_poly.pdbx_strand_id
1 'polypeptide(L)'
;MKKRARVLVCSLWYILLVFGFSGCSYKLIVHIKPSDAVLFLDSKPIQIDEPLTVPWPGAEHHLRAELKGYHTLEQHIKLSLFQLNEYSLVLEPELYRVTINIDEGESELYLGDLFLGKTPIAVDLPYGVNIIRMHRDGYIDELCRLQVEGSTSYLFHHHREGTPFEQLGIFPTGKQPKQVIFSPDEQYVTIPLLDDVGFNVFDIPTLTMLKKEEIPRTGRKLGFAEGLFITDDQVSSKETRFFISQMTTGTIFEYAYPAFTFKRSFPTGGNWSKFMAWESRSRLLAISNWLSDTVSIINIDNGQVLKLLATDPVPRGLVFTHDGRYLIVTTYDGGSLLLFNTETWSQEKRLKVPHANLRHVVISPDDKSLYVSDMGLNAVYQVALESFSIIHTYTVDHNPNTIDLSPDGSILIVSCRGPNNPQSYLFRSPRSGIISVIDVQQQKELWSFSAGNQPTGLDISPGGSFLALTNFMDNSLELFWIGDFLKNTAKGTSLH
;
A
#
# COMPACT_ATOMS: atom_id res chain seq x y z
N MET A 1 57.76 75.79 -35.78
CA MET A 1 57.49 76.40 -37.11
C MET A 1 56.14 75.89 -37.62
N LYS A 2 55.24 76.84 -37.96
CA LYS A 2 54.16 76.82 -38.99
C LYS A 2 53.48 75.47 -39.33
N LYS A 3 52.16 75.32 -39.52
CA LYS A 3 50.95 76.17 -39.52
C LYS A 3 49.81 75.21 -40.00
N ARG A 4 48.59 75.34 -39.45
CA ARG A 4 47.26 75.40 -40.11
C ARG A 4 46.89 74.35 -41.20
N ALA A 5 45.64 73.91 -41.40
CA ALA A 5 44.32 74.14 -40.81
C ALA A 5 43.25 73.35 -41.63
N ARG A 6 42.08 73.14 -41.00
CA ARG A 6 40.71 73.04 -41.57
C ARG A 6 40.37 71.80 -42.42
N VAL A 7 39.19 71.17 -42.42
CA VAL A 7 37.88 71.17 -41.71
C VAL A 7 36.85 70.68 -42.77
N LEU A 8 35.82 69.95 -42.30
CA LEU A 8 34.47 69.73 -42.88
C LEU A 8 34.17 68.44 -43.71
N VAL A 9 33.45 67.54 -43.03
CA VAL A 9 32.12 66.95 -43.36
C VAL A 9 31.90 66.32 -44.75
N CYS A 10 31.56 65.03 -44.76
CA CYS A 10 30.29 64.55 -45.34
C CYS A 10 29.93 63.13 -44.87
N SER A 11 28.74 63.01 -44.32
CA SER A 11 28.04 61.78 -43.95
C SER A 11 27.65 60.96 -45.19
N LEU A 12 27.97 59.66 -45.21
CA LEU A 12 27.29 58.70 -46.07
C LEU A 12 26.87 57.49 -45.22
N TRP A 13 25.56 57.32 -45.08
CA TRP A 13 24.93 56.13 -44.55
C TRP A 13 25.27 54.94 -45.45
N TYR A 14 25.98 53.95 -44.93
CA TYR A 14 26.06 52.62 -45.54
C TYR A 14 25.00 51.74 -44.88
N ILE A 15 23.92 51.49 -45.62
CA ILE A 15 22.98 50.40 -45.37
C ILE A 15 23.78 49.10 -45.49
N LEU A 16 24.13 48.50 -44.36
CA LEU A 16 24.68 47.15 -44.31
C LEU A 16 23.51 46.18 -44.42
N LEU A 17 23.19 45.81 -45.66
CA LEU A 17 22.51 44.57 -46.01
C LEU A 17 23.39 43.40 -45.53
N VAL A 18 23.20 42.98 -44.28
CA VAL A 18 23.66 41.66 -43.85
C VAL A 18 22.66 40.66 -44.40
N PHE A 19 23.04 40.07 -45.53
CA PHE A 19 22.42 38.85 -46.05
C PHE A 19 22.32 37.84 -44.90
N GLY A 20 21.09 37.45 -44.56
CA GLY A 20 20.84 36.29 -43.73
C GLY A 20 21.35 35.07 -44.47
N PHE A 21 22.59 34.66 -44.19
CA PHE A 21 23.03 33.31 -44.46
C PHE A 21 22.09 32.41 -43.65
N SER A 22 21.16 31.74 -44.33
CA SER A 22 20.59 30.50 -43.84
C SER A 22 21.75 29.53 -43.64
N GLY A 23 22.35 29.59 -42.44
CA GLY A 23 23.56 28.87 -42.09
C GLY A 23 23.34 27.38 -42.29
N CYS A 24 24.33 26.70 -42.86
CA CYS A 24 24.34 25.25 -42.86
C CYS A 24 24.12 24.74 -41.42
N SER A 25 23.27 23.72 -41.28
CA SER A 25 22.99 23.09 -39.99
C SER A 25 22.97 21.59 -40.17
N TYR A 26 23.36 20.86 -39.14
CA TYR A 26 23.14 19.43 -39.07
C TYR A 26 21.72 19.12 -38.60
N LYS A 27 21.18 17.99 -39.05
CA LYS A 27 19.96 17.40 -38.50
C LYS A 27 20.36 16.15 -37.72
N LEU A 28 19.94 16.08 -36.47
CA LEU A 28 20.27 15.00 -35.54
C LEU A 28 18.99 14.48 -34.89
N ILE A 29 18.77 13.17 -34.90
CA ILE A 29 17.83 12.48 -34.01
C ILE A 29 18.64 11.52 -33.15
N VAL A 30 18.32 11.48 -31.87
CA VAL A 30 18.89 10.49 -30.95
C VAL A 30 17.75 9.71 -30.32
N HIS A 31 17.77 8.41 -30.56
CA HIS A 31 16.91 7.43 -29.91
C HIS A 31 17.61 6.98 -28.63
N ILE A 32 16.86 6.90 -27.53
CA ILE A 32 17.43 6.43 -26.27
C ILE A 32 16.53 5.43 -25.58
N LYS A 33 17.16 4.42 -24.98
CA LYS A 33 16.50 3.45 -24.11
C LYS A 33 17.26 3.36 -22.79
N PRO A 34 16.59 3.51 -21.64
CA PRO A 34 15.19 3.91 -21.45
C PRO A 34 14.88 5.34 -21.94
N SER A 35 13.63 5.63 -22.30
CA SER A 35 13.20 6.90 -22.91
C SER A 35 13.10 8.08 -21.93
N ASP A 36 13.20 7.83 -20.63
CA ASP A 36 13.18 8.80 -19.54
C ASP A 36 14.58 9.31 -19.16
N ALA A 37 15.64 8.82 -19.80
CA ALA A 37 16.99 9.33 -19.64
C ALA A 37 17.08 10.81 -20.04
N VAL A 38 17.96 11.56 -19.36
CA VAL A 38 18.27 12.94 -19.74
C VAL A 38 19.42 12.91 -20.74
N LEU A 39 19.18 13.44 -21.95
CA LEU A 39 20.18 13.47 -23.02
C LEU A 39 20.80 14.86 -23.15
N PHE A 40 22.12 14.91 -23.30
CA PHE A 40 22.90 16.12 -23.50
C PHE A 40 23.68 16.06 -24.81
N LEU A 41 23.71 17.17 -25.55
CA LEU A 41 24.62 17.43 -26.66
C LEU A 41 25.56 18.57 -26.24
N ASP A 42 26.86 18.32 -26.17
CA ASP A 42 27.88 19.31 -25.75
C ASP A 42 27.48 20.02 -24.45
N SER A 43 27.11 19.23 -23.44
CA SER A 43 26.66 19.67 -22.11
C SER A 43 25.30 20.39 -22.06
N LYS A 44 24.58 20.51 -23.17
CA LYS A 44 23.23 21.11 -23.20
C LYS A 44 22.16 20.04 -23.29
N PRO A 45 21.10 20.08 -22.46
CA PRO A 45 20.02 19.11 -22.55
C PRO A 45 19.28 19.24 -23.88
N ILE A 46 18.91 18.11 -24.48
CA ILE A 46 18.18 18.04 -25.74
C ILE A 46 16.98 17.08 -25.61
N GLN A 47 15.97 17.27 -26.46
CA GLN A 47 14.81 16.38 -26.51
C GLN A 47 15.15 15.08 -27.27
N ILE A 48 14.58 13.98 -26.80
CA ILE A 48 14.74 12.63 -27.36
C ILE A 48 13.74 12.43 -28.51
N ASP A 49 14.10 11.58 -29.47
CA ASP A 49 13.22 11.17 -30.60
C ASP A 49 12.70 12.31 -31.49
N GLU A 50 13.19 13.54 -31.28
CA GLU A 50 12.84 14.72 -32.07
C GLU A 50 14.03 15.22 -32.90
N PRO A 51 13.82 15.61 -34.18
CA PRO A 51 14.88 16.16 -35.01
C PRO A 51 15.41 17.51 -34.48
N LEU A 52 16.63 17.51 -33.96
CA LEU A 52 17.36 18.70 -33.53
C LEU A 52 18.11 19.35 -34.71
N THR A 53 18.13 20.68 -34.72
CA THR A 53 18.97 21.47 -35.63
C THR A 53 20.23 21.91 -34.90
N VAL A 54 21.39 21.39 -35.31
CA VAL A 54 22.68 21.70 -34.68
C VAL A 54 23.44 22.72 -35.55
N PRO A 55 23.80 23.92 -35.01
CA PRO A 55 24.50 24.95 -35.79
C PRO A 55 25.90 24.51 -36.25
N TRP A 56 26.28 24.90 -37.47
CA TRP A 56 27.66 24.86 -37.97
C TRP A 56 28.46 26.08 -37.45
N PRO A 57 29.80 26.04 -37.25
CA PRO A 57 30.78 25.01 -37.63
C PRO A 57 31.17 24.00 -36.53
N GLY A 58 31.51 22.79 -36.96
CA GLY A 58 31.95 21.68 -36.10
C GLY A 58 31.15 20.43 -36.42
N ALA A 59 31.81 19.36 -36.89
CA ALA A 59 31.13 18.09 -37.16
C ALA A 59 31.20 17.14 -35.96
N GLU A 60 32.13 17.37 -35.05
CA GLU A 60 32.34 16.51 -33.88
C GLU A 60 31.59 17.07 -32.69
N HIS A 61 30.78 16.22 -32.07
CA HIS A 61 29.98 16.56 -30.90
C HIS A 61 30.04 15.43 -29.88
N HIS A 62 29.68 15.76 -28.64
CA HIS A 62 29.63 14.81 -27.53
C HIS A 62 28.19 14.60 -27.08
N LEU A 63 27.71 13.36 -27.19
CA LEU A 63 26.47 12.93 -26.56
C LEU A 63 26.78 12.38 -25.17
N ARG A 64 25.97 12.79 -24.19
CA ARG A 64 25.98 12.21 -22.85
C ARG A 64 24.55 11.92 -22.43
N ALA A 65 24.31 10.73 -21.92
CA ALA A 65 23.01 10.34 -21.39
C ALA A 65 23.12 9.91 -19.92
N GLU A 66 22.19 10.40 -19.11
CA GLU A 66 22.15 10.17 -17.67
C GLU A 66 20.75 9.71 -17.24
N LEU A 67 20.68 8.66 -16.43
CA LEU A 67 19.46 8.21 -15.78
C LEU A 67 19.84 7.60 -14.42
N LYS A 68 19.05 7.90 -13.37
CA LYS A 68 19.30 7.34 -12.02
C LYS A 68 19.31 5.81 -12.11
N GLY A 69 20.36 5.18 -11.56
CA GLY A 69 20.50 3.73 -11.53
C GLY A 69 21.01 3.12 -12.85
N TYR A 70 21.48 3.94 -13.78
CA TYR A 70 22.13 3.52 -15.01
C TYR A 70 23.52 4.13 -15.11
N HIS A 71 24.44 3.41 -15.75
CA HIS A 71 25.75 3.95 -16.06
C HIS A 71 25.60 5.16 -17.01
N THR A 72 26.29 6.26 -16.68
CA THR A 72 26.36 7.41 -17.58
C THR A 72 26.99 6.97 -18.90
N LEU A 73 26.29 7.19 -20.00
CA LEU A 73 26.76 6.85 -21.34
C LEU A 73 27.31 8.10 -22.01
N GLU A 74 28.54 8.03 -22.49
CA GLU A 74 29.21 9.10 -23.23
C GLU A 74 29.63 8.58 -24.61
N GLN A 75 29.31 9.33 -25.65
CA GLN A 75 29.62 8.97 -27.03
C GLN A 75 30.01 10.18 -27.86
N HIS A 76 31.21 10.12 -28.45
CA HIS A 76 31.62 11.06 -29.48
C HIS A 76 30.93 10.71 -30.80
N ILE A 77 30.26 11.70 -31.39
CA ILE A 77 29.54 11.56 -32.65
C ILE A 77 30.11 12.50 -33.71
N LYS A 78 29.92 12.14 -34.97
CA LYS A 78 30.34 12.95 -36.11
C LYS A 78 29.17 13.15 -37.07
N LEU A 79 28.75 14.40 -37.20
CA LEU A 79 27.61 14.80 -38.01
C LEU A 79 28.04 15.11 -39.45
N SER A 80 27.22 14.67 -40.39
CA SER A 80 27.36 14.96 -41.81
C SER A 80 26.32 15.96 -42.27
N LEU A 81 26.73 16.89 -43.13
CA LEU A 81 25.83 17.86 -43.76
C LEU A 81 24.92 17.16 -44.79
N PHE A 82 23.75 17.75 -45.02
CA PHE A 82 22.77 17.33 -46.03
C PHE A 82 22.15 15.94 -45.84
N GLN A 83 22.31 15.35 -44.66
CA GLN A 83 21.62 14.12 -44.26
C GLN A 83 21.08 14.22 -42.83
N LEU A 84 20.10 13.37 -42.53
CA LEU A 84 19.67 13.12 -41.16
C LEU A 84 20.70 12.22 -40.49
N ASN A 85 21.24 12.67 -39.36
CA ASN A 85 22.14 11.88 -38.53
C ASN A 85 21.29 11.23 -37.43
N GLU A 86 21.33 9.91 -37.34
CA GLU A 86 20.51 9.15 -36.40
C GLU A 86 21.42 8.29 -35.52
N TYR A 87 21.25 8.37 -34.21
CA TYR A 87 22.01 7.63 -33.22
C TYR A 87 21.09 6.93 -32.24
N SER A 88 21.42 5.72 -31.84
CA SER A 88 20.68 4.95 -30.84
C SER A 88 21.58 4.69 -29.64
N LEU A 89 21.16 5.18 -28.48
CA LEU A 89 21.84 5.00 -27.20
C LEU A 89 21.03 4.03 -26.34
N VAL A 90 21.70 3.07 -25.72
CA VAL A 90 21.09 2.16 -24.75
C VAL A 90 21.89 2.27 -23.47
N LEU A 91 21.29 2.80 -22.42
CA LEU A 91 21.94 2.85 -21.12
C LEU A 91 21.93 1.46 -20.50
N GLU A 92 23.06 1.08 -19.91
CA GLU A 92 23.18 -0.16 -19.14
C GLU A 92 22.78 0.12 -17.68
N PRO A 93 21.82 -0.64 -17.11
CA PRO A 93 21.45 -0.49 -15.71
C PRO A 93 22.63 -0.88 -14.81
N GLU A 94 22.81 -0.15 -13.72
CA GLU A 94 23.74 -0.54 -12.67
C GLU A 94 23.28 -1.86 -12.04
N LEU A 95 24.23 -2.72 -11.67
CA LEU A 95 23.94 -3.96 -10.97
C LEU A 95 24.09 -3.77 -9.47
N TYR A 96 23.14 -4.31 -8.72
CA TYR A 96 23.14 -4.28 -7.26
C TYR A 96 23.12 -5.70 -6.69
N ARG A 97 23.91 -5.92 -5.63
CA ARG A 97 23.96 -7.20 -4.91
C ARG A 97 22.70 -7.35 -4.08
N VAL A 98 21.80 -8.22 -4.50
CA VAL A 98 20.52 -8.49 -3.84
C VAL A 98 20.56 -9.88 -3.18
N THR A 99 20.10 -9.97 -1.94
CA THR A 99 19.87 -11.27 -1.28
C THR A 99 18.40 -11.65 -1.39
N ILE A 100 18.10 -12.84 -1.89
CA ILE A 100 16.74 -13.36 -1.99
C ILE A 100 16.62 -14.57 -1.07
N ASN A 101 15.68 -14.48 -0.13
CA ASN A 101 15.36 -15.53 0.83
C ASN A 101 13.91 -15.95 0.66
N ILE A 102 13.61 -17.13 1.17
CA ILE A 102 12.23 -17.57 1.42
C ILE A 102 12.11 -18.06 2.86
N ASP A 103 10.90 -17.98 3.39
CA ASP A 103 10.61 -18.31 4.77
C ASP A 103 10.66 -19.83 5.07
N GLU A 104 10.38 -20.67 4.08
CA GLU A 104 10.44 -22.13 4.19
C GLU A 104 11.08 -22.81 2.97
N GLY A 105 12.02 -23.72 3.25
CA GLY A 105 12.65 -24.60 2.25
C GLY A 105 13.63 -23.88 1.31
N GLU A 106 13.92 -24.50 0.18
CA GLU A 106 14.75 -23.94 -0.89
C GLU A 106 13.99 -23.96 -2.21
N SER A 107 14.12 -22.91 -3.01
CA SER A 107 13.49 -22.82 -4.33
C SER A 107 14.49 -22.35 -5.36
N GLU A 108 14.35 -22.89 -6.56
CA GLU A 108 15.11 -22.48 -7.73
C GLU A 108 14.60 -21.14 -8.22
N LEU A 109 15.50 -20.21 -8.47
CA LEU A 109 15.19 -18.87 -8.96
C LEU A 109 15.61 -18.72 -10.41
N TYR A 110 14.75 -18.11 -11.20
CA TYR A 110 14.99 -17.81 -12.62
C TYR A 110 14.67 -16.35 -12.94
N LEU A 111 15.55 -15.66 -13.68
CA LEU A 111 15.27 -14.35 -14.29
C LEU A 111 15.06 -14.56 -15.79
N GLY A 112 13.81 -14.52 -16.25
CA GLY A 112 13.46 -15.09 -17.56
C GLY A 112 13.83 -16.58 -17.60
N ASP A 113 14.64 -16.98 -18.57
CA ASP A 113 15.13 -18.37 -18.70
C ASP A 113 16.47 -18.61 -17.96
N LEU A 114 17.07 -17.56 -17.39
CA LEU A 114 18.37 -17.66 -16.72
C LEU A 114 18.20 -18.24 -15.30
N PHE A 115 18.74 -19.42 -15.05
CA PHE A 115 18.84 -19.98 -13.70
C PHE A 115 19.84 -19.18 -12.86
N LEU A 116 19.35 -18.61 -11.75
CA LEU A 116 20.15 -17.82 -10.82
C LEU A 116 20.76 -18.66 -9.70
N GLY A 117 20.08 -19.74 -9.29
CA GLY A 117 20.48 -20.61 -8.19
C GLY A 117 19.32 -20.97 -7.26
N LYS A 118 19.62 -21.44 -6.05
CA LYS A 118 18.61 -21.83 -5.04
C LYS A 118 18.65 -20.89 -3.83
N THR A 119 17.49 -20.52 -3.30
CA THR A 119 17.40 -19.72 -2.07
C THR A 119 17.94 -20.47 -0.83
N PRO A 120 18.52 -19.77 0.16
CA PRO A 120 18.86 -18.36 0.14
C PRO A 120 20.05 -18.07 -0.79
N ILE A 121 19.99 -16.98 -1.56
CA ILE A 121 21.03 -16.64 -2.53
C ILE A 121 21.31 -15.14 -2.57
N ALA A 122 22.57 -14.79 -2.83
CA ALA A 122 22.96 -13.42 -3.18
C ALA A 122 23.37 -13.37 -4.66
N VAL A 123 22.67 -12.55 -5.44
CA VAL A 123 22.84 -12.37 -6.89
C VAL A 123 22.92 -10.89 -7.25
N ASP A 124 23.59 -10.58 -8.35
CA ASP A 124 23.63 -9.21 -8.88
C ASP A 124 22.47 -9.03 -9.86
N LEU A 125 21.54 -8.12 -9.53
CA LEU A 125 20.37 -7.80 -10.35
C LEU A 125 20.45 -6.36 -10.88
N PRO A 126 19.96 -6.10 -12.11
CA PRO A 126 19.92 -4.76 -12.66
C PRO A 126 18.97 -3.85 -11.88
N TYR A 127 19.31 -2.56 -11.82
CA TYR A 127 18.43 -1.51 -11.33
C TYR A 127 17.07 -1.53 -12.03
N GLY A 128 16.02 -1.28 -11.26
CA GLY A 128 14.64 -1.27 -11.71
C GLY A 128 13.87 -2.55 -11.35
N VAL A 129 12.82 -2.81 -12.12
CA VAL A 129 11.90 -3.93 -11.87
C VAL A 129 12.47 -5.21 -12.40
N ASN A 130 12.59 -6.22 -11.53
CA ASN A 130 13.00 -7.57 -11.88
C ASN A 130 11.85 -8.53 -11.54
N ILE A 131 11.50 -9.42 -12.46
CA ILE A 131 10.50 -10.47 -12.22
C ILE A 131 11.24 -11.81 -12.14
N ILE A 132 11.23 -12.41 -10.96
CA ILE A 132 11.90 -13.67 -10.66
C ILE A 132 10.85 -14.78 -10.58
N ARG A 133 11.04 -15.85 -11.33
CA ARG A 133 10.24 -17.07 -11.20
C ARG A 133 10.87 -17.96 -10.14
N MET A 134 10.09 -18.31 -9.11
CA MET A 134 10.41 -19.33 -8.13
C MET A 134 9.86 -20.67 -8.58
N HIS A 135 10.66 -21.73 -8.47
CA HIS A 135 10.28 -23.10 -8.79
C HIS A 135 10.70 -24.06 -7.68
N ARG A 136 9.81 -25.01 -7.36
CA ARG A 136 10.04 -26.09 -6.39
C ARG A 136 9.08 -27.22 -6.69
N ASP A 137 9.58 -28.45 -6.68
CA ASP A 137 8.74 -29.64 -6.85
C ASP A 137 7.58 -29.65 -5.84
N GLY A 138 6.36 -29.84 -6.36
CA GLY A 138 5.13 -29.89 -5.57
C GLY A 138 4.55 -28.53 -5.17
N TYR A 139 5.14 -27.43 -5.66
CA TYR A 139 4.65 -26.05 -5.56
C TYR A 139 4.34 -25.54 -6.96
N ILE A 140 3.49 -24.50 -7.06
CA ILE A 140 3.29 -23.82 -8.33
C ILE A 140 4.48 -22.92 -8.64
N ASP A 141 4.72 -22.64 -9.92
CA ASP A 141 5.70 -21.61 -10.28
C ASP A 141 5.16 -20.23 -9.92
N GLU A 142 5.87 -19.50 -9.08
CA GLU A 142 5.43 -18.19 -8.61
C GLU A 142 6.33 -17.08 -9.15
N LEU A 143 5.73 -16.00 -9.65
CA LEU A 143 6.44 -14.82 -10.11
C LEU A 143 6.49 -13.78 -8.99
N CYS A 144 7.69 -13.44 -8.56
CA CYS A 144 7.96 -12.40 -7.57
C CYS A 144 8.51 -11.15 -8.25
N ARG A 145 7.95 -9.99 -7.91
CA ARG A 145 8.44 -8.70 -8.42
C ARG A 145 9.37 -8.05 -7.40
N LEU A 146 10.56 -7.67 -7.85
CA LEU A 146 11.59 -7.01 -7.05
C LEU A 146 11.84 -5.61 -7.64
N GLN A 147 11.67 -4.56 -6.83
CA GLN A 147 12.07 -3.19 -7.19
C GLN A 147 13.48 -2.91 -6.68
N VAL A 148 14.49 -3.06 -7.54
CA VAL A 148 15.91 -2.92 -7.17
C VAL A 148 16.39 -1.49 -7.37
N GLU A 149 16.62 -0.76 -6.28
CA GLU A 149 17.23 0.59 -6.33
C GLU A 149 18.62 0.67 -5.66
N GLY A 150 19.09 -0.45 -5.15
CA GLY A 150 20.28 -0.55 -4.30
C GLY A 150 20.49 -2.00 -3.84
N SER A 151 21.64 -2.27 -3.23
CA SER A 151 21.89 -3.56 -2.58
C SER A 151 20.95 -3.74 -1.39
N THR A 152 20.12 -4.78 -1.42
CA THR A 152 19.08 -5.01 -0.40
C THR A 152 18.79 -6.51 -0.24
N SER A 153 17.90 -6.86 0.68
CA SER A 153 17.42 -8.22 0.90
C SER A 153 15.90 -8.28 0.74
N TYR A 154 15.43 -9.27 -0.03
CA TYR A 154 14.02 -9.63 -0.11
C TYR A 154 13.80 -10.97 0.58
N LEU A 155 12.60 -11.12 1.13
CA LEU A 155 12.08 -12.36 1.67
C LEU A 155 10.72 -12.60 1.01
N PHE A 156 10.47 -13.83 0.56
CA PHE A 156 9.22 -14.24 -0.07
C PHE A 156 8.64 -15.49 0.60
N HIS A 157 7.38 -15.78 0.32
CA HIS A 157 6.77 -17.08 0.59
C HIS A 157 6.52 -17.75 -0.74
N HIS A 158 7.00 -18.98 -0.92
CA HIS A 158 6.71 -19.73 -2.12
C HIS A 158 5.45 -20.56 -1.91
N HIS A 159 4.35 -20.14 -2.53
CA HIS A 159 3.04 -20.70 -2.30
C HIS A 159 2.90 -22.06 -2.99
N ARG A 160 2.46 -23.06 -2.22
CA ARG A 160 2.21 -24.39 -2.78
C ARG A 160 1.08 -24.41 -3.81
N GLU A 161 0.02 -23.64 -3.53
CA GLU A 161 -1.21 -23.59 -4.34
C GLU A 161 -1.32 -22.30 -5.15
N GLY A 162 -0.44 -21.33 -4.89
CA GLY A 162 -0.33 -20.09 -5.64
C GLY A 162 -1.25 -18.98 -5.19
N THR A 163 -0.93 -17.77 -5.61
CA THR A 163 -1.73 -16.56 -5.35
C THR A 163 -2.16 -15.93 -6.68
N PRO A 164 -3.36 -15.32 -6.77
CA PRO A 164 -3.75 -14.55 -7.94
C PRO A 164 -3.11 -13.15 -7.97
N PHE A 165 -2.30 -12.83 -6.97
CA PHE A 165 -1.66 -11.53 -6.79
C PHE A 165 -0.16 -11.63 -7.02
N GLU A 166 0.45 -10.49 -7.33
CA GLU A 166 1.90 -10.40 -7.45
C GLU A 166 2.50 -10.06 -6.08
N GLN A 167 3.30 -10.97 -5.50
CA GLN A 167 3.94 -10.71 -4.20
C GLN A 167 5.15 -9.77 -4.38
N LEU A 168 5.10 -8.64 -3.68
CA LEU A 168 6.18 -7.63 -3.65
C LEU A 168 7.23 -7.94 -2.58
N GLY A 169 6.84 -8.67 -1.54
CA GLY A 169 7.75 -9.20 -0.54
C GLY A 169 7.11 -9.42 0.83
N ILE A 170 7.92 -10.00 1.71
CA ILE A 170 7.66 -10.25 3.11
C ILE A 170 8.69 -9.47 3.92
N PHE A 171 8.22 -8.68 4.87
CA PHE A 171 9.05 -7.73 5.60
C PHE A 171 8.93 -7.99 7.09
N PRO A 172 10.07 -8.09 7.82
CA PRO A 172 10.02 -8.26 9.27
C PRO A 172 9.43 -7.01 9.92
N THR A 173 8.64 -7.24 10.97
CA THR A 173 8.00 -6.22 11.80
C THR A 173 8.41 -6.42 13.26
N GLY A 174 7.94 -5.55 14.15
CA GLY A 174 7.97 -5.80 15.58
C GLY A 174 7.01 -6.92 15.98
N LYS A 175 6.95 -7.21 17.28
CA LYS A 175 6.22 -8.40 17.75
C LYS A 175 4.70 -8.26 17.65
N GLN A 176 4.06 -9.32 17.16
CA GLN A 176 2.61 -9.45 17.08
C GLN A 176 1.93 -8.29 16.32
N PRO A 177 2.25 -8.11 15.02
CA PRO A 177 1.65 -7.08 14.16
C PRO A 177 0.13 -7.30 14.04
N LYS A 178 -0.65 -6.46 14.74
CA LYS A 178 -2.05 -6.75 15.05
C LYS A 178 -3.02 -6.34 13.95
N GLN A 179 -2.68 -5.29 13.24
CA GLN A 179 -3.41 -4.73 12.12
C GLN A 179 -2.39 -4.22 11.10
N VAL A 180 -2.87 -3.91 9.91
CA VAL A 180 -2.15 -3.24 8.83
C VAL A 180 -3.10 -2.19 8.25
N ILE A 181 -2.63 -0.97 8.01
CA ILE A 181 -3.45 0.11 7.44
C ILE A 181 -2.64 0.90 6.42
N PHE A 182 -3.14 1.04 5.20
CA PHE A 182 -2.58 1.91 4.17
C PHE A 182 -2.85 3.39 4.47
N SER A 183 -1.88 4.24 4.17
CA SER A 183 -2.11 5.68 4.15
C SER A 183 -3.03 6.08 2.99
N PRO A 184 -3.81 7.18 3.10
CA PRO A 184 -4.75 7.59 2.06
C PRO A 184 -4.14 7.87 0.68
N ASP A 185 -2.83 8.17 0.63
CA ASP A 185 -2.04 8.46 -0.57
C ASP A 185 -1.19 7.26 -1.03
N GLU A 186 -1.40 6.07 -0.44
CA GLU A 186 -0.70 4.82 -0.75
C GLU A 186 0.83 4.92 -0.66
N GLN A 187 1.37 5.83 0.17
CA GLN A 187 2.81 5.96 0.39
C GLN A 187 3.33 5.06 1.52
N TYR A 188 2.50 4.83 2.54
CA TYR A 188 2.91 4.10 3.74
C TYR A 188 1.91 3.02 4.14
N VAL A 189 2.43 2.01 4.84
CA VAL A 189 1.65 1.08 5.63
C VAL A 189 2.00 1.26 7.10
N THR A 190 0.99 1.39 7.96
CA THR A 190 1.16 1.41 9.42
C THR A 190 0.74 0.09 10.04
N ILE A 191 1.50 -0.36 11.04
CA ILE A 191 1.34 -1.70 11.62
C ILE A 191 1.38 -1.60 13.15
N PRO A 192 0.22 -1.48 13.82
CA PRO A 192 0.11 -1.57 15.28
C PRO A 192 0.71 -2.88 15.83
N LEU A 193 1.48 -2.80 16.92
CA LEU A 193 2.18 -3.95 17.50
C LEU A 193 1.58 -4.33 18.87
N LEU A 194 1.08 -5.56 19.00
CA LEU A 194 0.41 -5.99 20.23
C LEU A 194 1.40 -6.31 21.35
N ASP A 195 2.54 -6.94 21.03
CA ASP A 195 3.56 -7.39 22.00
C ASP A 195 4.89 -6.63 21.82
N ASP A 196 4.82 -5.42 21.27
CA ASP A 196 5.93 -4.47 21.17
C ASP A 196 5.42 -3.05 21.45
N VAL A 197 6.33 -2.09 21.51
CA VAL A 197 6.01 -0.69 21.79
C VAL A 197 5.68 0.04 20.48
N GLY A 198 4.44 0.49 20.38
CA GLY A 198 3.92 1.37 19.35
C GLY A 198 3.57 0.67 18.04
N PHE A 199 4.07 1.20 16.93
CA PHE A 199 3.74 0.73 15.59
C PHE A 199 4.91 0.84 14.63
N ASN A 200 4.91 -0.01 13.61
CA ASN A 200 5.83 0.12 12.49
C ASN A 200 5.23 1.02 11.39
N VAL A 201 6.12 1.71 10.66
CA VAL A 201 5.80 2.44 9.43
C VAL A 201 6.66 1.87 8.32
N PHE A 202 6.01 1.30 7.31
CA PHE A 202 6.61 0.74 6.11
C PHE A 202 6.39 1.69 4.92
N ASP A 203 7.44 1.94 4.14
CA ASP A 203 7.43 2.76 2.94
C ASP A 203 7.23 1.89 1.70
N ILE A 204 6.11 2.11 1.02
CA ILE A 204 5.71 1.31 -0.13
C ILE A 204 6.64 1.58 -1.33
N PRO A 205 6.98 2.84 -1.68
CA PRO A 205 7.85 3.11 -2.84
C PRO A 205 9.22 2.44 -2.76
N THR A 206 9.86 2.45 -1.60
CA THR A 206 11.20 1.86 -1.41
C THR A 206 11.17 0.42 -0.93
N LEU A 207 9.98 -0.12 -0.58
CA LEU A 207 9.80 -1.45 0.02
C LEU A 207 10.63 -1.65 1.28
N THR A 208 10.68 -0.65 2.16
CA THR A 208 11.49 -0.70 3.38
C THR A 208 10.71 -0.37 4.65
N MET A 209 11.13 -1.00 5.75
CA MET A 209 10.65 -0.64 7.08
C MET A 209 11.34 0.65 7.54
N LEU A 210 10.66 1.80 7.46
CA LEU A 210 11.25 3.11 7.79
C LEU A 210 11.57 3.23 9.28
N LYS A 211 10.58 2.93 10.12
CA LYS A 211 10.72 3.10 11.56
C LYS A 211 9.80 2.22 12.38
N LYS A 212 10.19 2.04 13.63
CA LYS A 212 9.29 1.69 14.73
C LYS A 212 9.06 2.95 15.57
N GLU A 213 7.84 3.47 15.57
CA GLU A 213 7.47 4.63 16.37
C GLU A 213 7.16 4.15 17.80
N GLU A 214 8.03 4.50 18.76
CA GLU A 214 7.75 4.28 20.17
C GLU A 214 6.86 5.41 20.70
N ILE A 215 5.67 5.07 21.21
CA ILE A 215 4.74 6.08 21.70
C ILE A 215 5.26 6.72 23.00
N PRO A 216 5.47 8.05 23.02
CA PRO A 216 5.96 8.74 24.21
C PRO A 216 5.04 8.55 25.42
N ARG A 217 5.61 8.56 26.63
CA ARG A 217 4.88 8.66 27.90
C ARG A 217 3.93 7.49 28.23
N THR A 218 3.97 6.40 27.48
CA THR A 218 3.25 5.16 27.80
C THR A 218 3.92 4.34 28.91
N GLY A 219 5.16 4.67 29.27
CA GLY A 219 5.99 3.83 30.15
C GLY A 219 6.32 2.48 29.52
N ARG A 220 6.37 2.39 28.18
CA ARG A 220 6.59 1.15 27.40
C ARG A 220 5.52 0.07 27.62
N LYS A 221 4.30 0.47 27.95
CA LYS A 221 3.15 -0.44 27.93
C LYS A 221 2.90 -0.96 26.50
N LEU A 222 2.51 -2.22 26.39
CA LEU A 222 2.23 -2.93 25.14
C LEU A 222 0.74 -2.87 24.80
N GLY A 223 0.31 -3.62 23.78
CA GLY A 223 -1.08 -3.79 23.41
C GLY A 223 -1.62 -2.70 22.50
N PHE A 224 -0.85 -2.29 21.50
CA PHE A 224 -1.36 -1.43 20.43
C PHE A 224 -2.18 -2.29 19.48
N ALA A 225 -3.47 -2.00 19.38
CA ALA A 225 -4.44 -2.94 18.84
C ALA A 225 -4.83 -2.61 17.41
N GLU A 226 -5.32 -1.38 17.17
CA GLU A 226 -5.83 -0.98 15.88
C GLU A 226 -5.45 0.50 15.60
N GLY A 227 -5.27 0.87 14.35
CA GLY A 227 -4.99 2.20 13.85
C GLY A 227 -6.05 2.69 12.86
N LEU A 228 -6.07 3.99 12.61
CA LEU A 228 -7.01 4.65 11.70
C LEU A 228 -6.41 5.93 11.14
N PHE A 229 -6.38 6.06 9.82
CA PHE A 229 -6.15 7.35 9.17
C PHE A 229 -7.45 8.14 9.07
N ILE A 230 -7.39 9.43 9.39
CA ILE A 230 -8.50 10.36 9.26
C ILE A 230 -8.03 11.53 8.41
N THR A 231 -8.62 11.67 7.23
CA THR A 231 -8.49 12.88 6.40
C THR A 231 -9.70 13.75 6.64
N ASP A 232 -9.46 14.93 7.18
CA ASP A 232 -10.50 15.86 7.57
C ASP A 232 -10.84 16.79 6.40
N ASP A 233 -11.85 16.41 5.63
CA ASP A 233 -12.32 17.14 4.44
C ASP A 233 -13.08 18.43 4.76
N GLN A 234 -13.47 18.64 6.02
CA GLN A 234 -14.15 19.86 6.47
C GLN A 234 -13.20 21.01 6.81
N VAL A 235 -11.91 20.73 7.01
CA VAL A 235 -10.90 21.76 7.28
C VAL A 235 -10.20 22.12 5.98
N SER A 236 -9.97 23.42 5.74
CA SER A 236 -9.38 23.91 4.48
C SER A 236 -7.99 23.32 4.18
N SER A 237 -7.26 22.88 5.20
CA SER A 237 -5.95 22.23 5.05
C SER A 237 -6.03 20.78 4.56
N LYS A 238 -7.21 20.13 4.65
CA LYS A 238 -7.39 18.68 4.43
C LYS A 238 -6.34 17.85 5.18
N GLU A 239 -6.08 18.21 6.43
CA GLU A 239 -5.04 17.56 7.23
C GLU A 239 -5.40 16.08 7.46
N THR A 240 -4.51 15.19 7.04
CA THR A 240 -4.56 13.78 7.41
C THR A 240 -3.85 13.58 8.75
N ARG A 241 -4.43 12.73 9.59
CA ARG A 241 -3.89 12.35 10.90
C ARG A 241 -3.98 10.85 11.08
N PHE A 242 -3.06 10.30 11.87
CA PHE A 242 -3.06 8.88 12.23
C PHE A 242 -3.42 8.71 13.71
N PHE A 243 -4.36 7.82 13.98
CA PHE A 243 -4.81 7.47 15.32
C PHE A 243 -4.47 6.01 15.60
N ILE A 244 -4.09 5.70 16.83
CA ILE A 244 -3.82 4.32 17.26
C ILE A 244 -4.35 4.07 18.67
N SER A 245 -5.01 2.93 18.87
CA SER A 245 -5.57 2.51 20.16
C SER A 245 -4.57 1.64 20.93
N GLN A 246 -4.55 1.80 22.26
CA GLN A 246 -3.84 0.91 23.17
C GLN A 246 -4.82 0.26 24.14
N MET A 247 -5.03 -1.04 23.97
CA MET A 247 -6.06 -1.76 24.72
C MET A 247 -5.72 -1.86 26.22
N THR A 248 -4.45 -2.00 26.57
CA THR A 248 -4.01 -2.17 27.96
C THR A 248 -4.20 -0.92 28.82
N THR A 249 -4.41 0.24 28.18
CA THR A 249 -4.56 1.55 28.86
C THR A 249 -5.88 2.25 28.56
N GLY A 250 -6.68 1.77 27.60
CA GLY A 250 -7.90 2.46 27.19
C GLY A 250 -7.59 3.87 26.70
N THR A 251 -6.56 4.01 25.87
CA THR A 251 -6.06 5.31 25.38
C THR A 251 -5.96 5.30 23.86
N ILE A 252 -6.28 6.44 23.24
CA ILE A 252 -6.01 6.72 21.83
C ILE A 252 -4.86 7.73 21.76
N PHE A 253 -3.96 7.52 20.80
CA PHE A 253 -2.85 8.43 20.49
C PHE A 253 -3.03 8.99 19.08
N GLU A 254 -2.85 10.29 18.94
CA GLU A 254 -2.97 11.04 17.69
C GLU A 254 -1.60 11.50 17.21
N TYR A 255 -1.34 11.30 15.92
CA TYR A 255 -0.11 11.66 15.22
C TYR A 255 -0.43 12.51 13.99
N ALA A 256 0.41 13.49 13.70
CA ALA A 256 0.37 14.21 12.44
C ALA A 256 0.96 13.34 11.32
N TYR A 257 0.37 13.41 10.13
CA TYR A 257 0.84 12.74 8.92
C TYR A 257 1.45 13.78 7.96
N PRO A 258 2.50 13.47 7.16
CA PRO A 258 3.19 12.17 6.99
C PRO A 258 4.35 11.91 7.94
N ALA A 259 4.73 12.86 8.79
CA ALA A 259 5.91 12.70 9.65
C ALA A 259 5.71 11.70 10.81
N PHE A 260 4.46 11.31 11.10
CA PHE A 260 4.06 10.55 12.28
C PHE A 260 4.61 11.18 13.56
N THR A 261 4.37 12.48 13.75
CA THR A 261 4.78 13.19 14.97
C THR A 261 3.64 13.18 15.98
N PHE A 262 3.94 12.74 17.21
CA PHE A 262 2.96 12.66 18.29
C PHE A 262 2.35 14.05 18.58
N LYS A 263 1.01 14.15 18.55
CA LYS A 263 0.28 15.38 18.89
C LYS A 263 -0.25 15.33 20.31
N ARG A 264 -1.03 14.30 20.64
CA ARG A 264 -1.71 14.15 21.94
C ARG A 264 -2.23 12.75 22.15
N SER A 265 -2.73 12.50 23.36
CA SER A 265 -3.50 11.31 23.70
C SER A 265 -4.72 11.67 24.53
N PHE A 266 -5.75 10.82 24.49
CA PHE A 266 -6.97 10.98 25.26
C PHE A 266 -7.57 9.61 25.62
N PRO A 267 -8.29 9.52 26.76
CA PRO A 267 -8.88 8.26 27.20
C PRO A 267 -10.06 7.87 26.32
N THR A 268 -10.27 6.58 26.15
CA THR A 268 -11.44 6.03 25.45
C THR A 268 -12.67 6.04 26.34
N GLY A 269 -12.49 6.07 27.67
CA GLY A 269 -13.58 5.95 28.64
C GLY A 269 -14.06 4.52 28.88
N GLY A 270 -13.42 3.51 28.26
CA GLY A 270 -13.72 2.10 28.45
C GLY A 270 -12.48 1.24 28.65
N ASN A 271 -12.67 -0.08 28.76
CA ASN A 271 -11.61 -1.03 29.07
C ASN A 271 -11.28 -1.93 27.87
N TRP A 272 -9.98 -2.14 27.61
CA TRP A 272 -9.50 -2.97 26.50
C TRP A 272 -10.03 -2.50 25.14
N SER A 273 -9.83 -1.22 24.86
CA SER A 273 -10.28 -0.60 23.61
C SER A 273 -9.52 -1.13 22.40
N LYS A 274 -10.22 -1.45 21.31
CA LYS A 274 -9.64 -2.05 20.11
C LYS A 274 -9.93 -1.22 18.86
N PHE A 275 -11.07 -1.48 18.22
CA PHE A 275 -11.36 -1.04 16.85
C PHE A 275 -11.91 0.37 16.83
N MET A 276 -11.51 1.17 15.84
CA MET A 276 -11.96 2.55 15.66
C MET A 276 -12.69 2.71 14.33
N ALA A 277 -13.72 3.55 14.31
CA ALA A 277 -14.41 3.97 13.09
C ALA A 277 -14.64 5.48 13.11
N TRP A 278 -14.57 6.12 11.95
CA TRP A 278 -14.67 7.57 11.77
C TRP A 278 -15.93 7.96 10.98
N GLU A 279 -16.63 8.99 11.44
CA GLU A 279 -17.74 9.64 10.73
C GLU A 279 -17.36 11.10 10.47
N SER A 280 -17.19 11.46 9.19
CA SER A 280 -16.59 12.74 8.81
C SER A 280 -17.50 13.94 9.04
N ARG A 281 -18.82 13.81 8.90
CA ARG A 281 -19.77 14.94 8.92
C ARG A 281 -19.93 15.53 10.31
N SER A 282 -20.10 14.67 11.30
CA SER A 282 -20.28 15.01 12.72
C SER A 282 -18.96 15.04 13.48
N ARG A 283 -17.86 14.66 12.81
CA ARG A 283 -16.50 14.63 13.35
C ARG A 283 -16.37 13.70 14.56
N LEU A 284 -16.98 12.52 14.45
CA LEU A 284 -17.07 11.56 15.54
C LEU A 284 -16.19 10.35 15.31
N LEU A 285 -15.49 9.95 16.37
CA LEU A 285 -14.76 8.70 16.44
C LEU A 285 -15.53 7.73 17.34
N ALA A 286 -15.86 6.55 16.81
CA ALA A 286 -16.36 5.44 17.59
C ALA A 286 -15.20 4.49 17.94
N ILE A 287 -15.15 3.98 19.17
CA ILE A 287 -14.18 2.96 19.57
C ILE A 287 -14.81 1.85 20.42
N SER A 288 -14.52 0.60 20.08
CA SER A 288 -15.05 -0.57 20.80
C SER A 288 -14.21 -0.88 22.04
N ASN A 289 -14.88 -1.12 23.17
CA ASN A 289 -14.26 -1.43 24.45
C ASN A 289 -14.59 -2.86 24.87
N TRP A 290 -13.62 -3.75 24.66
CA TRP A 290 -13.80 -5.19 24.75
C TRP A 290 -14.26 -5.69 26.12
N LEU A 291 -13.70 -5.17 27.21
CA LEU A 291 -13.98 -5.68 28.57
C LEU A 291 -15.09 -4.92 29.29
N SER A 292 -15.51 -3.77 28.78
CA SER A 292 -16.58 -2.96 29.39
C SER A 292 -17.90 -3.08 28.64
N ASP A 293 -17.99 -3.91 27.59
CA ASP A 293 -19.19 -4.13 26.79
C ASP A 293 -19.84 -2.82 26.29
N THR A 294 -18.98 -1.91 25.83
CA THR A 294 -19.40 -0.58 25.36
C THR A 294 -18.70 -0.15 24.09
N VAL A 295 -19.34 0.77 23.37
CA VAL A 295 -18.70 1.60 22.34
C VAL A 295 -18.66 3.05 22.83
N SER A 296 -17.49 3.67 22.81
CA SER A 296 -17.35 5.10 23.11
C SER A 296 -17.55 5.93 21.86
N ILE A 297 -18.34 6.99 21.95
CA ILE A 297 -18.46 8.03 20.93
C ILE A 297 -17.67 9.24 21.40
N ILE A 298 -16.69 9.66 20.61
CA ILE A 298 -15.69 10.65 21.00
C ILE A 298 -15.70 11.81 19.99
N ASN A 299 -15.70 13.04 20.51
CA ASN A 299 -15.44 14.23 19.70
C ASN A 299 -13.95 14.30 19.38
N ILE A 300 -13.59 14.25 18.09
CA ILE A 300 -12.19 14.19 17.68
C ILE A 300 -11.44 15.51 17.90
N ASP A 301 -12.11 16.65 18.03
CA ASP A 301 -11.46 17.95 18.15
C ASP A 301 -10.85 18.16 19.53
N ASN A 302 -11.48 17.62 20.56
CA ASN A 302 -11.05 17.79 21.95
C ASN A 302 -10.77 16.47 22.69
N GLY A 303 -11.05 15.31 22.07
CA GLY A 303 -10.88 13.99 22.67
C GLY A 303 -11.91 13.68 23.77
N GLN A 304 -13.01 14.44 23.84
CA GLN A 304 -14.04 14.25 24.85
C GLN A 304 -14.93 13.05 24.50
N VAL A 305 -15.08 12.13 25.44
CA VAL A 305 -16.08 11.06 25.37
C VAL A 305 -17.47 11.69 25.54
N LEU A 306 -18.27 11.66 24.48
CA LEU A 306 -19.64 12.19 24.47
C LEU A 306 -20.65 11.18 24.98
N LYS A 307 -20.46 9.89 24.64
CA LYS A 307 -21.38 8.82 25.01
C LYS A 307 -20.67 7.48 25.16
N LEU A 308 -21.20 6.64 26.05
CA LEU A 308 -20.90 5.22 26.14
C LEU A 308 -22.17 4.44 25.76
N LEU A 309 -22.13 3.77 24.62
CA LEU A 309 -23.22 2.92 24.14
C LEU A 309 -23.03 1.53 24.75
N ALA A 310 -24.02 1.03 25.48
CA ALA A 310 -24.02 -0.36 25.91
C ALA A 310 -24.22 -1.29 24.71
N THR A 311 -23.51 -2.41 24.69
CA THR A 311 -23.62 -3.43 23.65
C THR A 311 -23.91 -4.80 24.26
N ASP A 312 -24.16 -5.78 23.40
CA ASP A 312 -23.94 -7.17 23.80
C ASP A 312 -22.45 -7.41 24.12
N PRO A 313 -22.11 -8.49 24.83
CA PRO A 313 -20.75 -8.72 25.32
C PRO A 313 -19.67 -8.68 24.24
N VAL A 314 -18.57 -8.04 24.58
CA VAL A 314 -17.32 -8.03 23.83
C VAL A 314 -17.46 -7.42 22.43
N PRO A 315 -17.76 -6.11 22.31
CA PRO A 315 -17.81 -5.43 21.02
C PRO A 315 -16.43 -5.42 20.37
N ARG A 316 -16.39 -5.54 19.04
CA ARG A 316 -15.14 -5.48 18.27
C ARG A 316 -15.26 -4.59 17.04
N GLY A 317 -15.64 -5.13 15.88
CA GLY A 317 -15.70 -4.41 14.61
C GLY A 317 -16.75 -3.30 14.64
N LEU A 318 -16.44 -2.18 14.00
CA LEU A 318 -17.27 -0.99 13.91
C LEU A 318 -17.26 -0.46 12.48
N VAL A 319 -18.40 -0.01 11.97
CA VAL A 319 -18.46 0.73 10.70
C VAL A 319 -19.62 1.72 10.74
N PHE A 320 -19.42 2.91 10.20
CA PHE A 320 -20.49 3.86 9.93
C PHE A 320 -21.03 3.65 8.51
N THR A 321 -22.32 3.88 8.28
CA THR A 321 -22.81 4.06 6.91
C THR A 321 -22.16 5.27 6.27
N HIS A 322 -21.99 5.29 4.94
CA HIS A 322 -21.33 6.41 4.27
C HIS A 322 -22.11 7.72 4.42
N ASP A 323 -23.42 7.64 4.62
CA ASP A 323 -24.28 8.78 4.95
C ASP A 323 -24.21 9.24 6.42
N GLY A 324 -23.52 8.48 7.28
CA GLY A 324 -23.32 8.76 8.70
C GLY A 324 -24.56 8.51 9.59
N ARG A 325 -25.67 8.00 9.05
CA ARG A 325 -26.92 7.80 9.81
C ARG A 325 -26.87 6.65 10.82
N TYR A 326 -26.05 5.64 10.54
CA TYR A 326 -25.98 4.45 11.38
C TYR A 326 -24.55 4.09 11.74
N LEU A 327 -24.38 3.62 12.99
CA LEU A 327 -23.21 2.91 13.46
C LEU A 327 -23.56 1.43 13.60
N ILE A 328 -22.81 0.57 12.93
CA ILE A 328 -22.93 -0.88 13.00
C ILE A 328 -21.81 -1.44 13.88
N VAL A 329 -22.16 -2.35 14.77
CA VAL A 329 -21.25 -2.94 15.76
C VAL A 329 -21.34 -4.46 15.75
N THR A 330 -20.22 -5.15 15.63
CA THR A 330 -20.13 -6.59 15.88
C THR A 330 -19.77 -6.86 17.33
N THR A 331 -20.37 -7.91 17.90
CA THR A 331 -20.03 -8.39 19.24
C THR A 331 -19.51 -9.82 19.18
N TYR A 332 -18.32 -10.04 19.70
CA TYR A 332 -17.59 -11.30 19.63
C TYR A 332 -18.25 -12.36 20.52
N ASP A 333 -18.32 -12.18 21.84
CA ASP A 333 -18.97 -13.16 22.71
C ASP A 333 -20.51 -13.03 22.65
N GLY A 334 -20.99 -11.82 22.36
CA GLY A 334 -22.40 -11.55 22.14
C GLY A 334 -22.97 -12.13 20.85
N GLY A 335 -22.15 -12.56 19.88
CA GLY A 335 -22.59 -13.17 18.61
C GLY A 335 -23.68 -12.39 17.88
N SER A 336 -23.64 -11.06 17.92
CA SER A 336 -24.70 -10.18 17.41
C SER A 336 -24.13 -9.02 16.61
N LEU A 337 -24.90 -8.60 15.60
CA LEU A 337 -24.70 -7.35 14.88
C LEU A 337 -25.73 -6.35 15.39
N LEU A 338 -25.27 -5.16 15.80
CA LEU A 338 -26.11 -4.10 16.36
C LEU A 338 -26.10 -2.90 15.41
N LEU A 339 -27.24 -2.25 15.25
CA LEU A 339 -27.39 -1.03 14.45
C LEU A 339 -27.91 0.09 15.36
N PHE A 340 -27.11 1.14 15.50
CA PHE A 340 -27.42 2.33 16.29
C PHE A 340 -27.68 3.50 15.35
N ASN A 341 -28.74 4.26 15.63
CA ASN A 341 -28.99 5.56 15.03
C ASN A 341 -27.96 6.58 15.55
N THR A 342 -27.33 7.38 14.70
CA THR A 342 -26.29 8.33 15.15
C THR A 342 -26.83 9.65 15.68
N GLU A 343 -28.08 10.01 15.36
CA GLU A 343 -28.73 11.22 15.89
C GLU A 343 -29.19 11.00 17.33
N THR A 344 -29.80 9.85 17.62
CA THR A 344 -30.37 9.54 18.94
C THR A 344 -29.48 8.64 19.79
N TRP A 345 -28.56 7.91 19.15
CA TRP A 345 -27.76 6.83 19.74
C TRP A 345 -28.60 5.70 20.35
N SER A 346 -29.83 5.49 19.87
CA SER A 346 -30.64 4.33 20.22
C SER A 346 -30.30 3.16 19.31
N GLN A 347 -30.25 1.94 19.88
CA GLN A 347 -30.18 0.71 19.10
C GLN A 347 -31.53 0.50 18.38
N GLU A 348 -31.53 0.55 17.05
CA GLU A 348 -32.75 0.33 16.26
C GLU A 348 -32.94 -1.13 15.88
N LYS A 349 -31.84 -1.84 15.58
CA LYS A 349 -31.89 -3.26 15.19
C LYS A 349 -30.79 -4.06 15.85
N ARG A 350 -31.06 -5.35 15.98
CA ARG A 350 -30.16 -6.38 16.48
C ARG A 350 -30.38 -7.67 15.70
N LEU A 351 -29.30 -8.21 15.16
CA LEU A 351 -29.28 -9.50 14.46
C LEU A 351 -28.41 -10.46 15.28
N LYS A 352 -29.04 -11.41 15.96
CA LYS A 352 -28.36 -12.43 16.77
C LYS A 352 -28.09 -13.67 15.91
N VAL A 353 -26.85 -14.14 15.92
CA VAL A 353 -26.47 -15.41 15.30
C VAL A 353 -26.08 -16.39 16.42
N PRO A 354 -26.82 -17.50 16.61
CA PRO A 354 -26.51 -18.48 17.64
C PRO A 354 -25.10 -19.06 17.47
N HIS A 355 -24.34 -19.15 18.56
CA HIS A 355 -22.97 -19.70 18.60
C HIS A 355 -21.91 -18.95 17.78
N ALA A 356 -22.26 -17.79 17.22
CA ALA A 356 -21.34 -16.96 16.47
C ALA A 356 -20.34 -16.22 17.36
N ASN A 357 -19.17 -15.96 16.80
CA ASN A 357 -18.21 -14.97 17.29
C ASN A 357 -17.90 -13.93 16.21
N LEU A 358 -18.79 -12.93 16.09
CA LEU A 358 -18.68 -11.89 15.06
C LEU A 358 -17.50 -10.96 15.37
N ARG A 359 -16.59 -10.79 14.40
CA ARG A 359 -15.28 -10.16 14.64
C ARG A 359 -15.09 -8.84 13.90
N HIS A 360 -15.18 -8.83 12.58
CA HIS A 360 -14.96 -7.66 11.72
C HIS A 360 -16.21 -7.40 10.86
N VAL A 361 -16.40 -6.15 10.45
CA VAL A 361 -17.50 -5.75 9.57
C VAL A 361 -17.00 -4.69 8.59
N VAL A 362 -17.35 -4.85 7.32
CA VAL A 362 -17.16 -3.86 6.26
C VAL A 362 -18.48 -3.63 5.54
N ILE A 363 -18.66 -2.45 4.96
CA ILE A 363 -19.89 -2.04 4.25
C ILE A 363 -19.61 -1.90 2.76
N SER A 364 -20.56 -2.31 1.91
CA SER A 364 -20.43 -2.14 0.47
C SER A 364 -20.42 -0.64 0.08
N PRO A 365 -19.74 -0.26 -1.01
CA PRO A 365 -19.68 1.14 -1.46
C PRO A 365 -21.04 1.79 -1.71
N ASP A 366 -22.09 0.99 -1.95
CA ASP A 366 -23.45 1.45 -2.21
C ASP A 366 -24.37 1.43 -0.97
N ASP A 367 -23.83 1.18 0.23
CA ASP A 367 -24.56 1.08 1.51
C ASP A 367 -25.68 0.01 1.53
N LYS A 368 -25.69 -0.97 0.62
CA LYS A 368 -26.74 -2.00 0.60
C LYS A 368 -26.42 -3.25 1.41
N SER A 369 -25.16 -3.59 1.53
CA SER A 369 -24.72 -4.84 2.14
C SER A 369 -23.60 -4.61 3.16
N LEU A 370 -23.64 -5.38 4.24
CA LEU A 370 -22.55 -5.53 5.19
C LEU A 370 -21.94 -6.91 5.00
N TYR A 371 -20.62 -7.03 5.14
CA TYR A 371 -19.93 -8.31 5.23
C TYR A 371 -19.37 -8.46 6.63
N VAL A 372 -19.64 -9.59 7.28
CA VAL A 372 -19.31 -9.80 8.70
C VAL A 372 -18.60 -11.13 8.87
N SER A 373 -17.36 -11.10 9.35
CA SER A 373 -16.61 -12.33 9.66
C SER A 373 -17.09 -12.95 10.97
N ASP A 374 -17.29 -14.26 10.97
CA ASP A 374 -17.59 -15.05 12.16
C ASP A 374 -16.47 -16.05 12.44
N MET A 375 -15.71 -15.79 13.51
CA MET A 375 -14.63 -16.66 13.96
C MET A 375 -15.11 -18.02 14.47
N GLY A 376 -16.28 -18.06 15.11
CA GLY A 376 -16.78 -19.25 15.80
C GLY A 376 -17.34 -20.29 14.84
N LEU A 377 -17.92 -19.81 13.72
CA LEU A 377 -18.56 -20.66 12.72
C LEU A 377 -17.79 -20.75 11.39
N ASN A 378 -16.58 -20.17 11.32
CA ASN A 378 -15.72 -20.18 10.12
C ASN A 378 -16.46 -19.68 8.86
N ALA A 379 -17.15 -18.55 9.00
CA ALA A 379 -18.02 -18.02 7.97
C ALA A 379 -17.84 -16.52 7.79
N VAL A 380 -18.29 -16.01 6.64
CA VAL A 380 -18.58 -14.59 6.43
C VAL A 380 -20.04 -14.44 6.03
N TYR A 381 -20.76 -13.55 6.69
CA TYR A 381 -22.16 -13.26 6.39
C TYR A 381 -22.27 -12.02 5.52
N GLN A 382 -23.02 -12.13 4.42
CA GLN A 382 -23.56 -10.98 3.72
C GLN A 382 -24.91 -10.61 4.34
N VAL A 383 -25.03 -9.40 4.86
CA VAL A 383 -26.23 -8.89 5.53
C VAL A 383 -26.79 -7.73 4.72
N ALA A 384 -28.05 -7.81 4.30
CA ALA A 384 -28.71 -6.67 3.68
C ALA A 384 -28.96 -5.58 4.73
N LEU A 385 -28.49 -4.36 4.51
CA LEU A 385 -28.58 -3.27 5.48
C LEU A 385 -30.04 -2.87 5.76
N GLU A 386 -30.86 -2.78 4.71
CA GLU A 386 -32.25 -2.33 4.80
C GLU A 386 -33.11 -3.27 5.67
N SER A 387 -33.07 -4.58 5.43
CA SER A 387 -33.80 -5.57 6.24
C SER A 387 -33.05 -5.96 7.50
N PHE A 388 -31.73 -5.75 7.55
CA PHE A 388 -30.81 -6.17 8.60
C PHE A 388 -30.84 -7.68 8.84
N SER A 389 -30.84 -8.44 7.74
CA SER A 389 -30.90 -9.91 7.72
C SER A 389 -29.78 -10.51 6.89
N ILE A 390 -29.28 -11.68 7.29
CA ILE A 390 -28.33 -12.47 6.49
C ILE A 390 -29.01 -12.89 5.19
N ILE A 391 -28.41 -12.53 4.06
CA ILE A 391 -28.87 -12.89 2.71
C ILE A 391 -27.95 -13.92 2.03
N HIS A 392 -26.71 -14.05 2.51
CA HIS A 392 -25.77 -15.06 2.04
C HIS A 392 -24.75 -15.43 3.13
N THR A 393 -24.22 -16.64 3.08
CA THR A 393 -23.17 -17.14 3.97
C THR A 393 -22.06 -17.77 3.15
N TYR A 394 -20.86 -17.21 3.25
CA TYR A 394 -19.63 -17.77 2.69
C TYR A 394 -18.95 -18.66 3.74
N THR A 395 -18.75 -19.93 3.44
CA THR A 395 -17.90 -20.81 4.25
C THR A 395 -16.45 -20.55 3.88
N VAL A 396 -15.61 -20.28 4.87
CA VAL A 396 -14.18 -19.99 4.69
C VAL A 396 -13.35 -20.86 5.63
N ASP A 397 -12.04 -20.69 5.59
CA ASP A 397 -11.14 -21.43 6.48
C ASP A 397 -11.26 -20.97 7.95
N HIS A 398 -10.52 -21.62 8.85
CA HIS A 398 -10.66 -21.52 10.28
C HIS A 398 -10.35 -20.12 10.83
N ASN A 399 -11.18 -19.68 11.78
CA ASN A 399 -11.00 -18.45 12.54
C ASN A 399 -10.86 -17.19 11.63
N PRO A 400 -11.79 -16.93 10.70
CA PRO A 400 -11.74 -15.76 9.85
C PRO A 400 -11.79 -14.48 10.68
N ASN A 401 -10.95 -13.51 10.34
CA ASN A 401 -10.79 -12.31 11.13
C ASN A 401 -11.07 -11.00 10.40
N THR A 402 -10.04 -10.24 10.08
CA THR A 402 -10.10 -9.03 9.30
C THR A 402 -10.46 -9.44 7.88
N ILE A 403 -11.41 -8.69 7.34
CA ILE A 403 -11.92 -8.81 5.99
C ILE A 403 -11.91 -7.42 5.39
N ASP A 404 -11.73 -7.33 4.09
CA ASP A 404 -11.79 -6.06 3.39
C ASP A 404 -12.35 -6.21 1.98
N LEU A 405 -12.99 -5.15 1.50
CA LEU A 405 -13.58 -5.07 0.17
C LEU A 405 -12.67 -4.29 -0.77
N SER A 406 -12.59 -4.72 -2.03
CA SER A 406 -12.06 -3.87 -3.08
C SER A 406 -12.85 -2.56 -3.15
N PRO A 407 -12.25 -1.44 -3.60
CA PRO A 407 -12.93 -0.14 -3.64
C PRO A 407 -14.24 -0.13 -4.44
N ASP A 408 -14.37 -1.00 -5.44
CA ASP A 408 -15.59 -1.18 -6.24
C ASP A 408 -16.61 -2.17 -5.62
N GLY A 409 -16.25 -2.82 -4.52
CA GLY A 409 -17.07 -3.79 -3.78
C GLY A 409 -17.21 -5.15 -4.47
N SER A 410 -16.47 -5.42 -5.55
CA SER A 410 -16.60 -6.66 -6.34
C SER A 410 -15.87 -7.85 -5.72
N ILE A 411 -14.79 -7.61 -4.98
CA ILE A 411 -13.95 -8.64 -4.36
C ILE A 411 -13.92 -8.43 -2.85
N LEU A 412 -14.15 -9.51 -2.11
CA LEU A 412 -13.97 -9.57 -0.66
C LEU A 412 -12.77 -10.46 -0.35
N ILE A 413 -11.81 -9.95 0.40
CA ILE A 413 -10.64 -10.71 0.86
C ILE A 413 -10.78 -11.00 2.35
N VAL A 414 -10.54 -12.25 2.74
CA VAL A 414 -10.78 -12.75 4.10
C VAL A 414 -9.51 -13.37 4.65
N SER A 415 -9.01 -12.83 5.77
CA SER A 415 -7.88 -13.42 6.50
C SER A 415 -8.35 -14.51 7.47
N CYS A 416 -7.88 -15.74 7.30
CA CYS A 416 -8.19 -16.87 8.17
C CYS A 416 -6.95 -17.30 8.96
N ARG A 417 -7.01 -17.29 10.30
CA ARG A 417 -5.82 -17.57 11.15
C ARG A 417 -5.30 -19.00 11.03
N GLY A 418 -6.12 -19.90 10.52
CA GLY A 418 -5.92 -21.33 10.67
C GLY A 418 -6.45 -21.83 12.02
N PRO A 419 -6.45 -23.15 12.25
CA PRO A 419 -6.94 -23.76 13.47
C PRO A 419 -6.15 -23.26 14.69
N ASN A 420 -6.81 -23.18 15.85
CA ASN A 420 -6.10 -22.89 17.08
C ASN A 420 -5.13 -24.03 17.40
N ASN A 421 -3.99 -23.67 17.98
CA ASN A 421 -3.10 -24.66 18.56
C ASN A 421 -3.84 -25.45 19.67
N PRO A 422 -3.68 -26.79 19.76
CA PRO A 422 -4.40 -27.61 20.73
C PRO A 422 -4.21 -27.19 22.19
N GLN A 423 -3.09 -26.53 22.53
CA GLN A 423 -2.85 -26.02 23.88
C GLN A 423 -3.51 -24.67 24.16
N SER A 424 -3.39 -23.71 23.24
CA SER A 424 -3.97 -22.37 23.35
C SER A 424 -3.84 -21.60 22.05
N TYR A 425 -4.83 -20.77 21.72
CA TYR A 425 -4.77 -19.87 20.55
C TYR A 425 -3.62 -18.85 20.59
N LEU A 426 -3.00 -18.65 21.76
CA LEU A 426 -1.83 -17.77 21.96
C LEU A 426 -0.55 -18.39 21.40
N PHE A 427 -0.52 -19.71 21.19
CA PHE A 427 0.58 -20.38 20.54
C PHE A 427 0.38 -20.43 19.04
N ARG A 428 1.50 -20.56 18.33
CA ARG A 428 1.57 -20.71 16.87
C ARG A 428 0.57 -21.78 16.40
N SER A 429 -0.22 -21.45 15.38
CA SER A 429 -1.14 -22.41 14.75
C SER A 429 -0.35 -23.60 14.19
N PRO A 430 -0.88 -24.84 14.22
CA PRO A 430 -0.18 -26.02 13.69
C PRO A 430 0.02 -25.99 12.16
N ARG A 431 -0.60 -25.03 11.45
CA ARG A 431 -0.34 -24.74 10.04
C ARG A 431 -0.42 -23.24 9.78
N SER A 432 0.06 -22.82 8.61
CA SER A 432 -0.17 -21.47 8.11
C SER A 432 -1.66 -21.16 7.93
N GLY A 433 -2.00 -19.88 8.00
CA GLY A 433 -3.34 -19.39 7.73
C GLY A 433 -3.60 -19.30 6.23
N ILE A 434 -4.86 -19.09 5.89
CA ILE A 434 -5.34 -19.00 4.51
C ILE A 434 -5.93 -17.62 4.28
N ILE A 435 -5.68 -17.06 3.11
CA ILE A 435 -6.37 -15.89 2.58
C ILE A 435 -7.37 -16.36 1.54
N SER A 436 -8.65 -16.08 1.76
CA SER A 436 -9.73 -16.38 0.80
C SER A 436 -10.06 -15.13 -0.01
N VAL A 437 -10.22 -15.28 -1.32
CA VAL A 437 -10.58 -14.23 -2.27
C VAL A 437 -11.94 -14.57 -2.88
N ILE A 438 -12.95 -13.76 -2.59
CA ILE A 438 -14.36 -14.05 -2.90
C ILE A 438 -14.88 -13.03 -3.92
N ASP A 439 -15.51 -13.53 -4.98
CA ASP A 439 -16.33 -12.71 -5.88
C ASP A 439 -17.71 -12.51 -5.25
N VAL A 440 -18.02 -11.25 -4.96
CA VAL A 440 -19.25 -10.85 -4.29
C VAL A 440 -20.48 -11.09 -5.16
N GLN A 441 -20.39 -10.79 -6.45
CA GLN A 441 -21.51 -10.89 -7.38
C GLN A 441 -21.86 -12.35 -7.69
N GLN A 442 -20.84 -13.17 -7.93
CA GLN A 442 -20.97 -14.59 -8.22
C GLN A 442 -21.17 -15.42 -6.95
N GLN A 443 -21.00 -14.81 -5.78
CA GLN A 443 -21.13 -15.44 -4.47
C GLN A 443 -20.25 -16.69 -4.31
N LYS A 444 -18.99 -16.61 -4.75
CA LYS A 444 -18.08 -17.76 -4.76
C LYS A 444 -16.66 -17.37 -4.39
N GLU A 445 -15.94 -18.29 -3.74
CA GLU A 445 -14.50 -18.19 -3.61
C GLU A 445 -13.86 -18.39 -5.00
N LEU A 446 -13.03 -17.43 -5.41
CA LEU A 446 -12.24 -17.49 -6.63
C LEU A 446 -10.90 -18.17 -6.39
N TRP A 447 -10.28 -17.86 -5.24
CA TRP A 447 -8.95 -18.31 -4.88
C TRP A 447 -8.82 -18.44 -3.38
N SER A 448 -7.94 -19.33 -2.95
CA SER A 448 -7.39 -19.34 -1.60
C SER A 448 -5.90 -19.66 -1.66
N PHE A 449 -5.12 -19.07 -0.75
CA PHE A 449 -3.68 -19.30 -0.69
C PHE A 449 -3.15 -19.19 0.74
N SER A 450 -2.02 -19.86 0.99
CA SER A 450 -1.35 -19.83 2.29
C SER A 450 -0.62 -18.51 2.49
N ALA A 451 -0.85 -17.84 3.62
CA ALA A 451 0.05 -16.79 4.09
C ALA A 451 1.08 -17.40 5.06
N GLY A 452 1.61 -16.61 5.98
CA GLY A 452 2.28 -17.09 7.19
C GLY A 452 1.30 -17.54 8.29
N ASN A 453 1.78 -17.53 9.53
CA ASN A 453 1.07 -18.08 10.69
C ASN A 453 0.18 -17.05 11.39
N GLN A 454 -1.09 -17.44 11.55
CA GLN A 454 -2.13 -16.60 12.11
C GLN A 454 -2.20 -15.21 11.45
N PRO A 455 -2.39 -15.13 10.11
CA PRO A 455 -2.60 -13.85 9.46
C PRO A 455 -3.76 -13.12 10.16
N THR A 456 -3.58 -11.84 10.44
CA THR A 456 -4.50 -11.08 11.31
C THR A 456 -4.78 -9.68 10.80
N GLY A 457 -3.77 -8.87 10.50
CA GLY A 457 -3.98 -7.62 9.78
C GLY A 457 -4.26 -7.93 8.32
N LEU A 458 -5.23 -7.24 7.73
CA LEU A 458 -5.52 -7.27 6.30
C LEU A 458 -6.12 -5.91 5.90
N ASP A 459 -5.65 -5.33 4.80
CA ASP A 459 -6.16 -4.06 4.25
C ASP A 459 -5.91 -4.04 2.73
N ILE A 460 -6.86 -3.49 1.97
CA ILE A 460 -6.71 -3.16 0.56
C ILE A 460 -6.47 -1.65 0.49
N SER A 461 -5.48 -1.24 -0.30
CA SER A 461 -5.14 0.17 -0.40
C SER A 461 -6.31 0.98 -1.02
N PRO A 462 -6.51 2.26 -0.65
CA PRO A 462 -7.68 3.03 -1.09
C PRO A 462 -7.90 3.11 -2.61
N GLY A 463 -6.83 3.08 -3.40
CA GLY A 463 -6.88 3.05 -4.88
C GLY A 463 -7.05 1.66 -5.47
N GLY A 464 -7.03 0.60 -4.65
CA GLY A 464 -7.12 -0.80 -5.08
C GLY A 464 -5.84 -1.32 -5.74
N SER A 465 -4.69 -0.69 -5.47
CA SER A 465 -3.40 -1.05 -6.05
C SER A 465 -2.74 -2.20 -5.30
N PHE A 466 -2.86 -2.20 -3.97
CA PHE A 466 -2.11 -3.09 -3.08
C PHE A 466 -3.03 -3.82 -2.11
N LEU A 467 -2.58 -5.01 -1.70
CA LEU A 467 -3.08 -5.75 -0.54
C LEU A 467 -1.92 -5.89 0.44
N ALA A 468 -2.16 -5.62 1.71
CA ALA A 468 -1.22 -5.91 2.77
C ALA A 468 -1.85 -6.85 3.80
N LEU A 469 -1.06 -7.77 4.34
CA LEU A 469 -1.46 -8.63 5.43
C LEU A 469 -0.34 -8.80 6.45
N THR A 470 -0.68 -9.09 7.70
CA THR A 470 0.32 -9.36 8.74
C THR A 470 0.18 -10.76 9.29
N ASN A 471 1.32 -11.47 9.37
CA ASN A 471 1.41 -12.77 10.00
C ASN A 471 1.74 -12.60 11.47
N PHE A 472 0.70 -12.62 12.29
CA PHE A 472 0.75 -12.24 13.70
C PHE A 472 1.82 -13.01 14.49
N MET A 473 1.98 -14.32 14.22
CA MET A 473 2.94 -15.16 14.94
C MET A 473 4.31 -15.25 14.26
N ASP A 474 4.45 -14.74 13.03
CA ASP A 474 5.74 -14.65 12.33
C ASP A 474 6.39 -13.27 12.45
N ASN A 475 5.65 -12.29 12.99
CA ASN A 475 6.10 -10.90 13.06
C ASN A 475 6.49 -10.37 11.69
N SER A 476 5.69 -10.66 10.66
CA SER A 476 5.93 -10.18 9.30
C SER A 476 4.72 -9.48 8.68
N LEU A 477 5.02 -8.58 7.76
CA LEU A 477 4.11 -7.97 6.79
C LEU A 477 4.32 -8.69 5.45
N GLU A 478 3.26 -9.06 4.75
CA GLU A 478 3.33 -9.38 3.32
C GLU A 478 2.62 -8.28 2.53
N LEU A 479 3.23 -7.89 1.41
CA LEU A 479 2.69 -6.87 0.51
C LEU A 479 2.54 -7.46 -0.89
N PHE A 480 1.38 -7.23 -1.49
CA PHE A 480 1.03 -7.70 -2.83
C PHE A 480 0.56 -6.53 -3.71
N TRP A 481 0.89 -6.58 -4.99
CA TRP A 481 0.22 -5.81 -6.02
C TRP A 481 -1.02 -6.58 -6.50
N ILE A 482 -2.18 -5.92 -6.46
CA ILE A 482 -3.48 -6.51 -6.85
C ILE A 482 -4.19 -5.72 -7.96
N GLY A 483 -3.62 -4.59 -8.38
CA GLY A 483 -4.29 -3.67 -9.31
C GLY A 483 -4.69 -4.30 -10.64
N ASP A 484 -3.88 -5.21 -11.18
CA ASP A 484 -4.19 -5.90 -12.43
C ASP A 484 -5.27 -6.98 -12.25
N PHE A 485 -5.25 -7.68 -11.12
CA PHE A 485 -6.29 -8.65 -10.76
C PHE A 485 -7.67 -7.98 -10.68
N LEU A 486 -7.77 -6.85 -9.96
CA LEU A 486 -9.04 -6.12 -9.84
C LEU A 486 -9.53 -5.57 -11.18
N LYS A 487 -8.64 -4.99 -12.00
CA LYS A 487 -8.98 -4.50 -13.35
C LYS A 487 -9.49 -5.61 -14.27
N ASN A 488 -8.88 -6.80 -14.22
CA ASN A 488 -9.26 -7.93 -15.07
C ASN A 488 -10.60 -8.53 -14.65
N THR A 489 -10.84 -8.63 -13.34
CA THR A 489 -12.09 -9.13 -12.78
C THR A 489 -13.26 -8.19 -13.10
N ALA A 490 -13.05 -6.87 -12.99
CA ALA A 490 -14.06 -5.86 -13.34
C ALA A 490 -14.50 -5.91 -14.83
N LYS A 491 -13.62 -6.39 -15.73
CA LYS A 491 -13.92 -6.54 -17.16
C LYS A 491 -14.65 -7.85 -17.51
N GLY A 492 -14.91 -8.73 -16.53
CA GLY A 492 -15.50 -10.06 -16.78
C GLY A 492 -14.63 -10.99 -17.62
N THR A 493 -13.35 -10.64 -17.81
CA THR A 493 -12.36 -11.48 -18.47
C THR A 493 -12.04 -12.66 -17.55
N SER A 494 -12.20 -13.90 -18.03
CA SER A 494 -11.75 -15.07 -17.28
C SER A 494 -10.24 -14.97 -17.07
N LEU A 495 -9.84 -15.00 -15.80
CA LEU A 495 -8.47 -15.27 -15.40
C LEU A 495 -8.22 -16.75 -15.75
N HIS A 496 -7.49 -17.00 -16.84
CA HIS A 496 -7.13 -18.33 -17.32
C HIS A 496 -5.69 -18.66 -16.97
#